data_AF-A0AAU2TAK6-F1
#
_entry.id   AF-A0AAU2TAK6-F1
#
_cell.length_a   1.000
_cell.length_b   1.000
_cell.length_c   1.000
_cell.angle_alpha   90.00
_cell.angle_beta   90.00
_cell.angle_gamma   90.00
#
_symmetry.space_group_name_H-M   'P 1'
#
loop_
_entity.id
_entity.type
_entity.pdbx_description
1 polymer ?
#
loop_
_entity_poly.entity_id
_entity_poly.type
_entity_poly.pdbx_seq_one_letter_code
_entity_poly.pdbx_strand_id
1 'polypeptide(L)'
;MTTTPHDPTTALPGRPPVVDLATWQTARDELLVREKAYTRAGDALAADRRRLPMVEFDGTVEVVGPDGPAPFLDLFQGRDEPGRCNEPVNGSLALLDRTPYGRGEAWEDNPEGRPEGGSACWSWRTDADGNATWGPTSRPVPQWTRPGATPVQTLGRHGPHH
;
A
#
# COMPACT_ATOMS: atom_id res chain seq x y z
N MET A 1 35.30 22.53 26.75
CA MET A 1 34.30 21.77 25.96
C MET A 1 34.52 22.15 24.51
N THR A 2 35.12 21.26 23.73
CA THR A 2 35.44 21.52 22.31
C THR A 2 34.34 20.84 21.50
N THR A 3 33.41 21.63 20.95
CA THR A 3 32.43 21.16 19.99
C THR A 3 33.10 21.00 18.63
N THR A 4 33.40 19.75 18.26
CA THR A 4 33.81 19.41 16.90
C THR A 4 32.69 19.83 15.93
N PRO A 5 32.97 20.65 14.90
CA PRO A 5 31.97 20.96 13.88
C PRO A 5 31.57 19.68 13.15
N HIS A 6 30.27 19.40 13.10
CA HIS A 6 29.72 18.31 12.30
C HIS A 6 29.81 18.74 10.83
N ASP A 7 30.64 18.04 10.04
CA ASP A 7 30.73 18.25 8.60
C ASP A 7 29.39 17.83 7.96
N PRO A 8 28.60 18.75 7.39
CA PRO A 8 27.30 18.43 6.79
C PRO A 8 27.42 17.53 5.54
N THR A 9 28.65 17.24 5.07
CA THR A 9 28.94 16.55 3.81
C THR A 9 29.09 15.03 3.95
N THR A 10 28.86 14.44 5.14
CA THR A 10 28.97 12.98 5.26
C THR A 10 27.71 12.32 4.72
N ALA A 11 27.77 11.87 3.45
CA ALA A 11 26.76 11.00 2.87
C ALA A 11 26.66 9.71 3.72
N LEU A 12 25.51 9.51 4.37
CA LEU A 12 25.23 8.27 5.07
C LEU A 12 24.78 7.23 4.03
N PRO A 13 25.38 6.01 4.02
CA PRO A 13 25.03 4.98 3.04
C PRO A 13 23.52 4.66 3.11
N GLY A 14 22.87 4.57 1.95
CA GLY A 14 21.43 4.31 1.83
C GLY A 14 20.51 5.49 2.18
N ARG A 15 21.03 6.72 2.27
CA ARG A 15 20.23 7.95 2.48
C ARG A 15 20.47 8.99 1.38
N PRO A 16 19.47 9.81 1.02
CA PRO A 16 19.67 10.95 0.13
C PRO A 16 20.71 11.93 0.69
N PRO A 17 21.43 12.65 -0.18
CA PRO A 17 22.43 13.64 0.26
C PRO A 17 21.77 14.79 1.02
N VAL A 18 22.47 15.30 2.05
CA VAL A 18 22.08 16.54 2.73
C VAL A 18 22.58 17.73 1.90
N VAL A 19 21.67 18.58 1.44
CA VAL A 19 21.95 19.72 0.56
C VAL A 19 21.39 21.02 1.14
N ASP A 20 21.81 22.16 0.59
CA ASP A 20 21.23 23.45 0.93
C ASP A 20 19.77 23.62 0.44
N LEU A 21 19.11 24.65 0.95
CA LEU A 21 17.70 24.92 0.67
C LEU A 21 17.42 25.21 -0.81
N ALA A 22 18.32 25.93 -1.50
CA ALA A 22 18.11 26.33 -2.90
C ALA A 22 18.19 25.11 -3.84
N THR A 23 19.15 24.22 -3.56
CA THR A 23 19.31 22.94 -4.25
C THR A 23 18.09 22.04 -4.02
N TRP A 24 17.63 21.94 -2.77
CA TRP A 24 16.42 21.18 -2.43
C TRP A 24 15.16 21.73 -3.10
N GLN A 25 14.98 23.06 -3.14
CA GLN A 25 13.82 23.70 -3.78
C GLN A 25 13.76 23.41 -5.28
N THR A 26 14.90 23.49 -5.96
CA THR A 26 15.01 23.18 -7.40
C THR A 26 14.59 21.74 -7.68
N ALA A 27 15.15 20.78 -6.93
CA ALA A 27 14.81 19.36 -7.09
C ALA A 27 13.33 19.07 -6.77
N ARG A 28 12.77 19.76 -5.76
CA ARG A 28 11.35 19.63 -5.40
C ARG A 28 10.43 20.16 -6.49
N ASP A 29 10.76 21.29 -7.11
CA ASP A 29 9.91 21.88 -8.15
C ASP A 29 9.87 21.00 -9.41
N GLU A 30 11.00 20.38 -9.76
CA GLU A 30 11.06 19.36 -10.83
C GLU A 30 10.20 18.12 -10.49
N LEU A 31 10.27 17.63 -9.25
CA LEU A 31 9.44 16.51 -8.80
C LEU A 31 7.94 16.87 -8.83
N LEU A 32 7.58 18.08 -8.41
CA LEU A 32 6.19 18.52 -8.34
C LEU A 32 5.49 18.52 -9.72
N VAL A 33 6.23 18.77 -10.80
CA VAL A 33 5.70 18.65 -12.17
C VAL A 33 5.29 17.20 -12.46
N ARG A 34 6.14 16.23 -12.09
CA ARG A 34 5.85 14.80 -12.27
C ARG A 34 4.70 14.33 -11.37
N GLU A 35 4.65 14.78 -10.13
CA GLU A 35 3.54 14.46 -9.21
C GLU A 35 2.20 14.95 -9.77
N LYS A 36 2.14 16.19 -10.28
CA LYS A 36 0.94 16.72 -10.92
C LYS A 36 0.55 15.94 -12.17
N ALA A 37 1.53 15.50 -12.96
CA ALA A 37 1.26 14.65 -14.12
C ALA A 37 0.68 13.29 -13.70
N TYR A 38 1.21 12.67 -12.65
CA TYR A 38 0.68 11.44 -12.09
C TYR A 38 -0.76 11.60 -11.61
N THR A 39 -1.09 12.69 -10.89
CA THR A 39 -2.47 12.98 -10.49
C THR A 39 -3.41 13.04 -11.69
N ARG A 40 -3.05 13.78 -12.74
CA ARG A 40 -3.88 13.88 -13.96
C ARG A 40 -4.01 12.55 -14.69
N ALA A 41 -2.97 11.72 -14.70
CA ALA A 41 -3.04 10.37 -15.25
C ALA A 41 -4.01 9.49 -14.44
N GLY A 42 -3.98 9.60 -13.11
CA GLY A 42 -4.96 8.97 -12.22
C GLY A 42 -6.39 9.42 -12.50
N ASP A 43 -6.62 10.71 -12.73
CA ASP A 43 -7.92 11.26 -13.10
C ASP A 43 -8.42 10.72 -14.44
N ALA A 44 -7.51 10.58 -15.43
CA ALA A 44 -7.82 9.98 -16.73
C ALA A 44 -8.23 8.50 -16.58
N LEU A 45 -7.47 7.72 -15.83
CA LEU A 45 -7.82 6.32 -15.52
C LEU A 45 -9.15 6.23 -14.77
N ALA A 46 -9.42 7.12 -13.82
CA ALA A 46 -10.69 7.18 -13.12
C ALA A 46 -11.84 7.50 -14.09
N ALA A 47 -11.63 8.39 -15.06
CA ALA A 47 -12.59 8.68 -16.10
C ALA A 47 -12.86 7.45 -16.98
N ASP A 48 -11.83 6.71 -17.36
CA ASP A 48 -11.98 5.49 -18.16
C ASP A 48 -12.68 4.38 -17.38
N ARG A 49 -12.38 4.20 -16.09
CA ARG A 49 -13.11 3.29 -15.20
C ARG A 49 -14.60 3.62 -15.10
N ARG A 50 -14.99 4.91 -15.15
CA ARG A 50 -16.40 5.32 -15.19
C ARG A 50 -17.08 4.96 -16.51
N ARG A 51 -16.32 4.79 -17.59
CA ARG A 51 -16.81 4.44 -18.94
C ARG A 51 -16.73 2.95 -19.27
N LEU A 52 -16.17 2.13 -18.38
CA LEU A 52 -16.13 0.68 -18.59
C LEU A 52 -17.55 0.13 -18.78
N PRO A 53 -17.77 -0.77 -19.75
CA PRO A 53 -19.05 -1.43 -19.93
C PRO A 53 -19.38 -2.23 -18.66
N MET A 54 -20.65 -2.23 -18.29
CA MET A 54 -21.17 -3.03 -17.19
C MET A 54 -21.73 -4.34 -17.72
N VAL A 55 -21.51 -5.41 -16.98
CA VAL A 55 -22.19 -6.70 -17.19
C VAL A 55 -23.31 -6.77 -16.16
N GLU A 56 -24.51 -7.11 -16.63
CA GLU A 56 -25.63 -7.39 -15.73
C GLU A 56 -25.31 -8.62 -14.89
N PHE A 57 -25.43 -8.47 -13.58
CA PHE A 57 -25.30 -9.57 -12.64
C PHE A 57 -26.69 -9.90 -12.12
N ASP A 58 -27.06 -11.18 -12.11
CA ASP A 58 -28.32 -11.62 -11.56
C ASP A 58 -28.32 -11.44 -10.03
N GLY A 59 -29.06 -10.42 -9.59
CA GLY A 59 -29.16 -10.06 -8.17
C GLY A 59 -29.85 -11.10 -7.30
N THR A 60 -30.49 -12.10 -7.91
CA THR A 60 -31.16 -13.21 -7.20
C THR A 60 -30.22 -14.38 -6.91
N VAL A 61 -28.98 -14.36 -7.42
CA VAL A 61 -27.97 -15.38 -7.12
C VAL A 61 -27.79 -15.48 -5.61
N GLU A 62 -27.95 -16.69 -5.08
CA GLU A 62 -27.75 -16.95 -3.66
C GLU A 62 -26.27 -16.92 -3.30
N VAL A 63 -25.97 -16.22 -2.22
CA VAL A 63 -24.68 -16.17 -1.56
C VAL A 63 -24.83 -16.67 -0.12
N VAL A 64 -23.81 -17.36 0.38
CA VAL A 64 -23.84 -17.87 1.76
C VAL A 64 -23.32 -16.79 2.71
N GLY A 65 -24.23 -16.20 3.48
CA GLY A 65 -23.92 -15.28 4.56
C GLY A 65 -23.79 -15.99 5.92
N PRO A 66 -23.41 -15.25 6.98
CA PRO A 66 -23.33 -15.79 8.34
C PRO A 66 -24.67 -16.33 8.88
N ASP A 67 -25.79 -15.83 8.36
CA ASP A 67 -27.16 -16.22 8.75
C ASP A 67 -27.81 -17.24 7.79
N GLY A 68 -27.05 -17.76 6.81
CA GLY A 68 -27.53 -18.70 5.79
C GLY A 68 -27.54 -18.13 4.37
N PRO A 69 -28.11 -18.86 3.38
CA PRO A 69 -28.25 -18.38 2.02
C PRO A 69 -29.12 -17.11 1.95
N ALA A 70 -28.66 -16.12 1.20
CA ALA A 70 -29.39 -14.90 0.92
C ALA A 70 -29.15 -14.47 -0.54
N PRO A 71 -30.10 -13.78 -1.19
CA PRO A 71 -29.88 -13.14 -2.49
C PRO A 71 -28.69 -12.17 -2.43
N PHE A 72 -27.91 -12.11 -3.50
CA PHE A 72 -26.76 -11.19 -3.62
C PHE A 72 -27.15 -9.74 -3.32
N LEU A 73 -28.34 -9.29 -3.74
CA LEU A 73 -28.84 -7.94 -3.46
C LEU A 73 -29.01 -7.66 -1.96
N ASP A 74 -29.34 -8.66 -1.16
CA ASP A 74 -29.58 -8.49 0.28
C ASP A 74 -28.27 -8.24 1.05
N LEU A 75 -27.11 -8.57 0.46
CA LEU A 75 -25.80 -8.19 1.01
C LEU A 75 -25.65 -6.68 1.20
N PHE A 76 -26.30 -5.89 0.35
CA PHE A 76 -26.18 -4.44 0.35
C PHE A 76 -27.21 -3.76 1.25
N GLN A 77 -28.13 -4.51 1.88
CA GLN A 77 -29.14 -3.98 2.81
C GLN A 77 -29.92 -2.79 2.24
N GLY A 78 -30.28 -2.87 0.95
CA GLY A 78 -31.01 -1.81 0.24
C GLY A 78 -30.19 -0.58 -0.13
N ARG A 79 -28.86 -0.63 -0.06
CA ARG A 79 -27.96 0.45 -0.52
C ARG A 79 -27.60 0.25 -1.99
N ASP A 80 -27.66 1.34 -2.75
CA ASP A 80 -27.17 1.37 -4.12
C ASP A 80 -25.63 1.44 -4.13
N GLU A 81 -24.98 0.29 -4.17
CA GLU A 81 -23.50 0.20 -4.22
C GLU A 81 -23.03 -0.31 -5.59
N PRO A 82 -22.46 0.56 -6.45
CA PRO A 82 -21.86 0.11 -7.69
C PRO A 82 -20.53 -0.61 -7.38
N GLY A 83 -20.49 -1.94 -7.56
CA GLY A 83 -19.27 -2.74 -7.36
C GLY A 83 -18.10 -2.25 -8.21
N ARG A 84 -17.02 -1.75 -7.59
CA ARG A 84 -15.78 -1.31 -8.26
C ARG A 84 -14.54 -1.60 -7.41
N CYS A 85 -13.40 -1.75 -8.10
CA CYS A 85 -12.07 -2.06 -7.55
C CYS A 85 -11.71 -1.25 -6.29
N ASN A 86 -11.22 -1.95 -5.27
CA ASN A 86 -10.87 -1.48 -3.92
C ASN A 86 -9.38 -1.12 -3.74
N GLU A 87 -8.55 -1.30 -4.76
CA GLU A 87 -7.10 -1.01 -4.72
C GLU A 87 -6.77 0.47 -4.40
N PRO A 88 -7.51 1.50 -4.89
CA PRO A 88 -7.23 2.90 -4.54
C PRO A 88 -7.54 3.24 -3.08
N VAL A 89 -8.26 2.37 -2.37
CA VAL A 89 -8.74 2.60 -1.00
C VAL A 89 -7.61 2.37 0.02
N ASN A 90 -6.49 1.77 -0.39
CA ASN A 90 -5.34 1.58 0.49
C ASN A 90 -4.45 2.84 0.58
N GLY A 91 -4.99 3.89 1.20
CA GLY A 91 -4.28 5.15 1.42
C GLY A 91 -2.98 5.03 2.22
N SER A 92 -2.78 3.91 2.95
CA SER A 92 -1.56 3.66 3.71
C SER A 92 -0.32 3.48 2.83
N LEU A 93 -0.46 2.88 1.64
CA LEU A 93 0.65 2.73 0.69
C LEU A 93 1.11 4.08 0.14
N ALA A 94 0.16 4.96 -0.17
CA ALA A 94 0.45 6.32 -0.63
C ALA A 94 1.12 7.19 0.46
N LEU A 95 0.98 6.85 1.74
CA LEU A 95 1.70 7.50 2.83
C LEU A 95 3.14 7.00 2.93
N LEU A 96 3.38 5.70 2.77
CA LEU A 96 4.72 5.11 2.77
C LEU A 96 5.59 5.65 1.61
N ASP A 97 5.00 5.82 0.42
CA ASP A 97 5.66 6.40 -0.76
C ASP A 97 6.18 7.84 -0.54
N ARG A 98 5.66 8.56 0.47
CA ARG A 98 6.13 9.92 0.82
C ARG A 98 7.25 9.93 1.85
N THR A 99 7.56 8.78 2.44
CA THR A 99 8.69 8.66 3.37
C THR A 99 9.99 8.49 2.59
N PRO A 100 11.15 8.83 3.18
CA PRO A 100 12.44 8.59 2.54
C PRO A 100 12.68 7.13 2.14
N TYR A 101 11.95 6.17 2.71
CA TYR A 101 12.14 4.73 2.53
C TYR A 101 11.21 4.08 1.50
N GLY A 102 10.19 4.80 0.98
CA GLY A 102 9.21 4.21 0.08
C GLY A 102 8.41 3.08 0.73
N ARG A 103 7.83 2.17 -0.07
CA ARG A 103 7.17 0.97 0.47
C ARG A 103 8.15 -0.18 0.70
N GLY A 104 9.35 -0.09 0.11
CA GLY A 104 10.35 -1.14 0.21
C GLY A 104 9.93 -2.39 -0.54
N GLU A 105 9.28 -2.22 -1.69
CA GLU A 105 8.95 -3.30 -2.62
C GLU A 105 10.13 -3.58 -3.55
N ALA A 106 10.32 -4.83 -3.98
CA ALA A 106 11.50 -5.26 -4.74
C ALA A 106 11.64 -4.59 -6.12
N TRP A 107 10.57 -4.01 -6.66
CA TRP A 107 10.59 -3.26 -7.92
C TRP A 107 10.83 -1.76 -7.74
N GLU A 108 10.97 -1.26 -6.50
CA GLU A 108 11.25 0.15 -6.25
C GLU A 108 12.71 0.46 -6.56
N ASP A 109 12.92 1.49 -7.38
CA ASP A 109 14.24 2.05 -7.61
C ASP A 109 14.72 2.74 -6.32
N ASN A 110 15.85 2.29 -5.82
CA ASN A 110 16.34 2.64 -4.50
C ASN A 110 17.76 3.21 -4.59
N PRO A 111 18.10 4.24 -3.78
CA PRO A 111 19.45 4.78 -3.74
C PRO A 111 20.50 3.70 -3.45
N GLU A 112 21.69 3.87 -4.02
CA GLU A 112 22.80 2.94 -3.82
C GLU A 112 23.08 2.71 -2.31
N GLY A 113 23.32 1.45 -1.95
CA GLY A 113 23.55 1.02 -0.57
C GLY A 113 22.28 0.86 0.28
N ARG A 114 21.09 1.10 -0.27
CA ARG A 114 19.82 0.73 0.38
C ARG A 114 19.58 -0.78 0.24
N PRO A 115 19.13 -1.48 1.31
CA PRO A 115 18.71 -2.87 1.20
C PRO A 115 17.58 -3.04 0.19
N GLU A 116 17.64 -4.09 -0.62
CA GLU A 116 16.55 -4.44 -1.54
C GLU A 116 15.25 -4.67 -0.77
N GLY A 117 14.14 -4.26 -1.40
CA GLY A 117 12.80 -4.45 -0.87
C GLY A 117 12.35 -5.91 -0.87
N GLY A 118 11.25 -6.20 -0.17
CA GLY A 118 10.60 -7.51 -0.22
C GLY A 118 9.76 -7.70 -1.50
N SER A 119 9.37 -8.93 -1.81
CA SER A 119 8.46 -9.22 -2.93
C SER A 119 7.08 -8.58 -2.76
N ALA A 120 6.29 -8.53 -3.83
CA ALA A 120 4.98 -7.88 -3.82
C ALA A 120 4.14 -8.24 -2.59
N CYS A 121 3.66 -7.21 -1.88
CA CYS A 121 2.82 -7.37 -0.71
C CYS A 121 3.53 -8.04 0.48
N TRP A 122 4.87 -8.09 0.53
CA TRP A 122 5.61 -8.75 1.63
C TRP A 122 5.16 -8.27 3.01
N SER A 123 4.90 -6.97 3.16
CA SER A 123 4.49 -6.33 4.42
C SER A 123 3.03 -6.58 4.82
N TRP A 124 2.21 -7.21 3.96
CA TRP A 124 0.78 -7.38 4.21
C TRP A 124 0.48 -8.41 5.30
N ARG A 125 1.43 -9.29 5.62
CA ARG A 125 1.30 -10.25 6.72
C ARG A 125 2.58 -10.33 7.53
N THR A 126 2.46 -10.35 8.84
CA THR A 126 3.59 -10.51 9.76
C THR A 126 3.36 -11.64 10.76
N ASP A 127 4.43 -12.23 11.25
CA ASP A 127 4.38 -13.12 12.42
C ASP A 127 4.12 -12.34 13.72
N ALA A 128 4.18 -13.05 14.85
CA ALA A 128 4.00 -12.45 16.18
C ALA A 128 5.11 -11.43 16.52
N ASP A 129 6.31 -11.61 15.97
CA ASP A 129 7.49 -10.79 16.20
C ASP A 129 7.55 -9.56 15.27
N GLY A 130 6.62 -9.49 14.30
CA GLY A 130 6.53 -8.38 13.34
C GLY A 130 7.36 -8.57 12.09
N ASN A 131 7.95 -9.75 11.87
CA ASN A 131 8.63 -10.06 10.62
C ASN A 131 7.60 -10.37 9.54
N ALA A 132 7.81 -9.82 8.35
CA ALA A 132 6.97 -10.09 7.20
C ALA A 132 7.06 -11.56 6.78
N THR A 133 5.91 -12.22 6.68
CA THR A 133 5.85 -13.64 6.29
C THR A 133 4.47 -14.03 5.78
N TRP A 134 4.44 -14.98 4.85
CA TRP A 134 3.22 -15.66 4.39
C TRP A 134 3.01 -17.00 5.09
N GLY A 135 3.76 -17.25 6.17
CA GLY A 135 3.70 -18.47 6.97
C GLY A 135 2.33 -18.69 7.64
N PRO A 136 2.07 -19.92 8.12
CA PRO A 136 0.79 -20.33 8.68
C PRO A 136 0.39 -19.57 9.96
N THR A 137 1.35 -18.91 10.61
CA THR A 137 1.15 -18.10 11.82
C THR A 137 1.09 -16.59 11.53
N SER A 138 1.09 -16.19 10.26
CA SER A 138 1.11 -14.79 9.85
C SER A 138 -0.26 -14.13 9.91
N ARG A 139 -0.33 -12.93 10.49
CA ARG A 139 -1.56 -12.11 10.58
C ARG A 139 -1.54 -10.96 9.55
N PRO A 140 -2.69 -10.56 9.00
CA PRO A 140 -2.79 -9.36 8.17
C PRO A 140 -2.35 -8.09 8.90
N VAL A 141 -1.62 -7.21 8.22
CA VAL A 141 -1.04 -5.95 8.76
C VAL A 141 -1.83 -4.70 8.34
N PRO A 142 -2.24 -4.52 7.07
CA PRO A 142 -2.91 -3.28 6.65
C PRO A 142 -4.41 -3.41 6.88
N GLN A 143 -4.83 -3.34 8.13
CA GLN A 143 -6.02 -2.57 8.55
C GLN A 143 -6.23 -2.63 10.06
N TRP A 144 -6.01 -3.75 10.76
CA TRP A 144 -6.45 -3.88 12.16
C TRP A 144 -5.49 -4.62 13.10
N THR A 145 -4.25 -4.16 13.29
CA THR A 145 -3.40 -4.66 14.38
C THR A 145 -3.80 -4.01 15.71
N ARG A 146 -4.92 -4.45 16.32
CA ARG A 146 -5.06 -4.35 17.79
C ARG A 146 -4.30 -5.53 18.40
N PRO A 147 -3.25 -5.29 19.22
CA PRO A 147 -2.59 -6.38 19.95
C PRO A 147 -3.62 -7.21 20.72
N GLY A 148 -3.64 -8.53 20.50
CA GLY A 148 -4.58 -9.47 21.14
C GLY A 148 -5.93 -9.72 20.44
N ALA A 149 -6.21 -9.08 19.30
CA ALA A 149 -7.53 -9.16 18.64
C ALA A 149 -7.75 -10.38 17.72
N THR A 150 -6.71 -11.12 17.31
CA THR A 150 -6.86 -12.34 16.50
C THR A 150 -5.98 -13.48 17.02
N PRO A 151 -6.50 -14.72 17.14
CA PRO A 151 -5.69 -15.88 17.50
C PRO A 151 -4.51 -16.10 16.54
N VAL A 152 -3.36 -16.51 17.09
CA VAL A 152 -2.10 -16.82 16.37
C VAL A 152 -2.25 -18.01 15.40
N GLN A 153 -3.33 -18.78 15.52
CA GLN A 153 -3.70 -19.80 14.54
C GLN A 153 -4.51 -19.15 13.41
N THR A 154 -3.82 -18.51 12.46
CA THR A 154 -4.47 -18.12 11.22
C THR A 154 -4.72 -19.37 10.36
N LEU A 155 -5.88 -19.45 9.69
CA LEU A 155 -6.33 -20.60 8.89
C LEU A 155 -5.48 -20.92 7.64
N GLY A 156 -4.26 -20.37 7.52
CA GLY A 156 -3.28 -20.71 6.48
C GLY A 156 -3.73 -20.38 5.04
N ARG A 157 -3.04 -19.47 4.35
CA ARG A 157 -3.13 -19.41 2.88
C ARG A 157 -1.99 -20.25 2.33
N HIS A 158 -2.30 -21.32 1.59
CA HIS A 158 -1.31 -22.14 0.90
C HIS A 158 -1.20 -21.68 -0.56
N GLY A 159 -0.50 -20.58 -0.83
CA GLY A 159 -0.22 -20.16 -2.21
C GLY A 159 0.41 -18.77 -2.33
N PRO A 160 1.19 -18.51 -3.40
CA PRO A 160 1.71 -17.18 -3.71
C PRO A 160 0.59 -16.21 -4.13
N HIS A 161 0.93 -14.92 -4.21
CA HIS A 161 0.06 -13.88 -4.75
C HIS A 161 -0.24 -14.17 -6.21
N HIS A 162 -1.44 -14.69 -6.48
CA HIS A 162 -2.44 -14.28 -7.48
C HIS A 162 -3.65 -15.21 -7.32
#